data_AF-F9PCR4-F1
#
_entry.id   AF-F9PCR4-F1
#
_cell.length_a   1.000
_cell.length_b   1.000
_cell.length_c   1.000
_cell.angle_alpha   90.00
_cell.angle_beta   90.00
_cell.angle_gamma   90.00
#
_symmetry.space_group_name_H-M   'P 1'
#
loop_
_entity.id
_entity.type
_entity.pdbx_description
1 polymer ?
#
loop_
_entity_poly.entity_id
_entity_poly.type
_entity_poly.pdbx_seq_one_letter_code
_entity_poly.pdbx_strand_id
1 'polypeptide(L)'
;MILLMIVNFIAVMLNSIIYLQATNYIIAQRQASLLLERLERIPFAPSTTFWLSAILFAGIALISMSRYRPQTSRWSIFDKRNLLEILLMLLLMWVQNIAYNGLILLVFADIFYGSKELNTKRDRKYWFAFILVSFLMLLVTNSDVFSLFFPIPSLDTYIHFYPESIRILAFFLKNSLYALNMVLFIISLLFYIMNVLAENHEVEQELAMVSKVNTELNNYMALSEKIAEDRERKRIAREIHDTLGHALTGISAGLDAVGVLIDINPNRAKEQVKNVSEVVREGIQDVRGSLNRLRPGALEERTLKDALEKTIREYQILSNLQVDFNYEWVDVDMDVMIEDTIFRVIQESMTNAVRHGHASHMNLHFF
;
A
#
# COMPACT_ATOMS: atom_id res chain seq x y z
N MET A 1 -23.68 10.95 13.20
CA MET A 1 -23.84 12.16 12.38
C MET A 1 -25.29 12.63 12.23
N ILE A 2 -26.23 11.81 11.77
CA ILE A 2 -27.66 12.22 11.60
C ILE A 2 -28.26 12.81 12.88
N LEU A 3 -28.04 12.18 14.04
CA LEU A 3 -28.52 12.70 15.33
C LEU A 3 -27.92 14.07 15.67
N LEU A 4 -26.64 14.29 15.39
CA LEU A 4 -25.97 15.58 15.57
C LEU A 4 -26.59 16.65 14.65
N MET A 5 -26.90 16.30 13.40
CA MET A 5 -27.57 17.19 12.46
C MET A 5 -28.98 17.58 12.93
N ILE A 6 -29.77 16.62 13.45
CA ILE A 6 -31.11 16.89 14.00
C ILE A 6 -31.02 17.84 15.21
N VAL A 7 -30.10 17.60 16.13
CA VAL A 7 -29.94 18.46 17.33
C VAL A 7 -29.50 19.88 16.93
N ASN A 8 -28.58 20.02 15.98
CA ASN A 8 -28.20 21.34 15.46
C ASN A 8 -29.38 22.05 14.78
N PHE A 9 -30.19 21.33 14.00
CA PHE A 9 -31.39 21.92 13.39
C PHE A 9 -32.35 22.46 14.45
N ILE A 10 -32.65 21.67 15.48
CA ILE A 10 -33.50 22.09 16.59
C ILE A 10 -32.91 23.33 17.28
N ALA A 11 -31.59 23.40 17.46
CA ALA A 11 -30.94 24.54 18.11
C ALA A 11 -31.02 25.83 17.30
N VAL A 12 -30.75 25.76 16.00
CA VAL A 12 -30.87 26.89 15.07
C VAL A 12 -32.30 27.39 15.02
N MET A 13 -33.27 26.48 14.93
CA MET A 13 -34.69 26.84 14.90
C MET A 13 -35.15 27.41 16.24
N LEU A 14 -34.73 26.85 17.38
CA LEU A 14 -35.05 27.36 18.71
C LEU A 14 -34.55 28.80 18.88
N ASN A 15 -33.31 29.09 18.51
CA ASN A 15 -32.75 30.45 18.58
C ASN A 15 -33.55 31.42 17.71
N SER A 16 -33.87 31.03 16.47
CA SER A 16 -34.69 31.82 15.55
C SER A 16 -36.08 32.13 16.13
N ILE A 17 -36.71 31.13 16.75
CA ILE A 17 -38.02 31.27 17.39
C ILE A 17 -37.94 32.20 18.59
N ILE A 18 -36.90 32.09 19.42
CA ILE A 18 -36.67 32.98 20.56
C ILE A 18 -36.53 34.43 20.08
N TYR A 19 -35.72 34.70 19.05
CA TYR A 19 -35.61 36.04 18.48
C TYR A 19 -36.96 36.59 17.98
N LEU A 20 -37.73 35.78 17.25
CA LEU A 20 -39.04 36.16 16.71
C LEU A 20 -40.07 36.45 17.82
N GLN A 21 -40.20 35.52 18.76
CA GLN A 21 -41.14 35.63 19.87
C GLN A 21 -40.75 36.78 20.82
N ALA A 22 -39.46 36.95 21.13
CA ALA A 22 -38.99 37.99 22.03
C ALA A 22 -39.23 39.37 21.41
N THR A 23 -38.94 39.53 20.11
CA THR A 23 -39.20 40.78 19.40
C THR A 23 -40.68 41.13 19.39
N ASN A 24 -41.57 40.17 19.09
CA ASN A 24 -43.02 40.38 19.12
C ASN A 24 -43.51 40.73 20.53
N TYR A 25 -42.97 40.08 21.57
CA TYR A 25 -43.31 40.35 22.96
C TYR A 25 -42.89 41.77 23.39
N ILE A 26 -41.66 42.19 23.06
CA ILE A 26 -41.14 43.53 23.36
C ILE A 26 -42.00 44.62 22.69
N ILE A 27 -42.42 44.39 21.43
CA ILE A 27 -43.32 45.30 20.71
C ILE A 27 -44.69 45.36 21.41
N ALA A 28 -45.27 44.22 21.77
CA ALA A 28 -46.57 44.15 22.44
C ALA A 28 -46.57 44.85 23.81
N GLN A 29 -45.46 44.76 24.55
CA GLN A 29 -45.27 45.42 25.86
C GLN A 29 -44.83 46.89 25.75
N ARG A 30 -44.72 47.45 24.53
CA ARG A 30 -44.23 48.82 24.26
C ARG A 30 -42.83 49.11 24.82
N GLN A 31 -41.98 48.09 24.95
CA GLN A 31 -40.59 48.20 25.44
C GLN A 31 -39.58 48.34 24.30
N ALA A 32 -40.03 48.65 23.08
CA ALA A 32 -39.17 48.74 21.91
C ALA A 32 -38.05 49.79 22.07
N SER A 33 -38.31 50.92 22.77
CA SER A 33 -37.29 51.94 23.05
C SER A 33 -36.17 51.40 23.96
N LEU A 34 -36.51 50.65 25.00
CA LEU A 34 -35.57 50.01 25.93
C LEU A 34 -34.68 48.97 25.24
N LEU A 35 -35.21 48.28 24.24
CA LEU A 35 -34.43 47.39 23.40
C LEU A 35 -33.49 48.20 22.49
N LEU A 36 -33.98 49.25 21.83
CA LEU A 36 -33.19 50.11 20.94
C LEU A 36 -32.06 50.85 21.67
N GLU A 37 -32.25 51.23 22.94
CA GLU A 37 -31.18 51.81 23.78
C GLU A 37 -30.04 50.82 24.08
N ARG A 38 -30.32 49.51 24.01
CA ARG A 38 -29.33 48.44 24.19
C ARG A 38 -28.77 47.90 22.87
N LEU A 39 -29.28 48.38 21.73
CA LEU A 39 -28.91 47.92 20.40
C LEU A 39 -28.13 48.99 19.67
N GLU A 40 -26.85 48.74 19.37
CA GLU A 40 -26.07 49.61 18.48
C GLU A 40 -26.39 49.36 16.98
N ARG A 41 -27.04 48.23 16.66
CA ARG A 41 -27.47 47.88 15.29
C ARG A 41 -28.88 47.31 15.26
N ILE A 42 -29.65 47.72 14.25
CA ILE A 42 -30.99 47.19 13.98
C ILE A 42 -30.86 45.72 13.49
N PRO A 43 -31.47 44.74 14.18
CA PRO A 43 -31.45 43.35 13.75
C PRO A 43 -32.26 43.17 12.45
N PHE A 44 -31.95 42.13 11.69
CA PHE A 44 -32.79 41.69 10.58
C PHE A 44 -34.20 41.36 11.06
N ALA A 45 -35.19 41.48 10.17
CA ALA A 45 -36.57 41.15 10.49
C ALA A 45 -36.65 39.70 11.02
N PRO A 46 -37.18 39.46 12.23
CA PRO A 46 -37.10 38.13 12.85
C PRO A 46 -37.83 37.02 12.09
N SER A 47 -38.81 37.36 11.25
CA SER A 47 -39.46 36.41 10.35
C SER A 47 -38.54 35.99 9.20
N THR A 48 -37.76 36.94 8.66
CA THR A 48 -36.77 36.66 7.61
C THR A 48 -35.61 35.83 8.14
N THR A 49 -35.15 36.10 9.37
CA THR A 49 -34.08 35.30 10.00
C THR A 49 -34.51 33.85 10.21
N PHE A 50 -35.75 33.61 10.64
CA PHE A 50 -36.31 32.26 10.79
C PHE A 50 -36.32 31.48 9.47
N TRP A 51 -36.94 32.02 8.42
CA TRP A 51 -37.05 31.32 7.13
C TRP A 51 -35.69 31.15 6.46
N LEU A 52 -34.85 32.18 6.48
CA LEU A 52 -33.52 32.11 5.89
C LEU A 52 -32.65 31.09 6.61
N SER A 53 -32.73 31.00 7.94
CA SER A 53 -31.99 30.00 8.71
C SER A 53 -32.41 28.57 8.38
N ALA A 54 -33.71 28.33 8.18
CA ALA A 54 -34.21 27.02 7.76
C ALA A 54 -33.68 26.63 6.37
N ILE A 55 -33.69 27.56 5.41
CA ILE A 55 -33.19 27.32 4.03
C ILE A 55 -31.69 27.03 4.03
N LEU A 56 -30.91 27.84 4.75
CA LEU A 56 -29.46 27.68 4.81
C LEU A 56 -29.06 26.38 5.50
N PHE A 57 -29.73 26.02 6.60
CA PHE A 57 -29.50 24.75 7.27
C PHE A 57 -29.87 23.58 6.37
N ALA A 58 -30.98 23.65 5.62
CA ALA A 58 -31.33 22.63 4.64
C ALA A 58 -30.23 22.47 3.57
N GLY A 59 -29.61 23.58 3.13
CA GLY A 59 -28.44 23.55 2.25
C GLY A 59 -27.27 22.77 2.85
N ILE A 60 -26.89 23.06 4.10
CA ILE A 60 -25.83 22.32 4.82
C ILE A 60 -26.19 20.83 4.93
N ALA A 61 -27.42 20.53 5.35
CA ALA A 61 -27.91 19.16 5.51
C ALA A 61 -27.91 18.37 4.19
N LEU A 62 -28.27 19.00 3.06
CA LEU A 62 -28.22 18.38 1.73
C LEU A 62 -26.80 18.04 1.31
N ILE A 63 -25.83 18.92 1.57
CA ILE A 63 -24.41 18.66 1.25
C ILE A 63 -23.87 17.52 2.13
N SER A 64 -24.18 17.52 3.43
CA SER A 64 -23.79 16.44 4.36
C SER A 64 -24.44 15.11 3.99
N MET A 65 -25.74 15.09 3.69
CA MET A 65 -26.45 13.87 3.32
C MET A 65 -26.05 13.32 1.95
N SER A 66 -25.70 14.21 0.99
CA SER A 66 -25.14 13.80 -0.29
C SER A 66 -23.80 13.07 -0.15
N ARG A 67 -23.04 13.33 0.92
CA ARG A 67 -21.76 12.67 1.21
C ARG A 67 -21.93 11.28 1.84
N TYR A 68 -23.05 11.03 2.50
CA TYR A 68 -23.37 9.73 3.12
C TYR A 68 -23.83 8.66 2.13
N ARG A 69 -24.01 8.99 0.84
CA ARG A 69 -24.27 7.95 -0.18
C ARG A 69 -23.00 7.11 -0.37
N PRO A 70 -23.12 5.76 -0.42
CA PRO A 70 -21.99 4.87 -0.59
C PRO A 70 -21.45 5.01 -2.02
N GLN A 71 -20.58 6.00 -2.24
CA GLN A 71 -19.85 6.15 -3.48
C GLN A 71 -18.36 6.18 -3.18
N THR A 72 -17.66 5.31 -3.89
CA THR A 72 -16.26 4.88 -3.80
C THR A 72 -15.20 5.98 -3.92
N SER A 73 -15.59 7.25 -4.02
CA SER A 73 -14.64 8.36 -4.16
C SER A 73 -14.40 9.02 -2.80
N ARG A 74 -13.15 8.90 -2.35
CA ARG A 74 -12.60 9.51 -1.13
C ARG A 74 -12.10 10.91 -1.50
N TRP A 75 -12.45 11.94 -0.71
CA TRP A 75 -12.19 13.36 -1.05
C TRP A 75 -11.14 13.98 -0.11
N SER A 76 -10.46 15.03 -0.58
CA SER A 76 -9.50 15.80 0.22
C SER A 76 -10.21 16.80 1.14
N ILE A 77 -9.55 17.23 2.23
CA ILE A 77 -10.07 18.23 3.18
C ILE A 77 -10.47 19.53 2.45
N PHE A 78 -9.75 19.90 1.38
CA PHE A 78 -9.97 21.13 0.60
C PHE A 78 -10.92 20.97 -0.60
N ASP A 79 -11.81 19.98 -0.60
CA ASP A 79 -12.81 19.85 -1.66
C ASP A 79 -13.73 21.09 -1.72
N LYS A 80 -14.16 21.47 -2.94
CA LYS A 80 -15.03 22.63 -3.19
C LYS A 80 -16.34 22.55 -2.39
N ARG A 81 -16.80 21.34 -2.09
CA ARG A 81 -18.01 21.07 -1.29
C ARG A 81 -17.82 21.41 0.18
N ASN A 82 -16.65 21.11 0.77
CA ASN A 82 -16.34 21.48 2.15
C ASN A 82 -16.23 23.00 2.29
N LEU A 83 -15.63 23.67 1.31
CA LEU A 83 -15.59 25.14 1.25
C LEU A 83 -17.01 25.74 1.18
N LEU A 84 -17.90 25.15 0.36
CA LEU A 84 -19.28 25.59 0.26
C LEU A 84 -20.04 25.40 1.58
N GLU A 85 -19.86 24.26 2.25
CA GLU A 85 -20.47 24.01 3.56
C GLU A 85 -19.98 25.00 4.62
N ILE A 86 -18.67 25.27 4.68
CA ILE A 86 -18.10 26.27 5.59
C ILE A 86 -18.69 27.65 5.31
N LEU A 87 -18.85 28.01 4.04
CA LEU A 87 -19.44 29.29 3.63
C LEU A 87 -20.92 29.39 4.04
N LEU A 88 -21.71 28.34 3.81
CA LEU A 88 -23.11 28.28 4.24
C LEU A 88 -23.25 28.34 5.77
N MET A 89 -22.36 27.68 6.50
CA MET A 89 -22.31 27.75 7.96
C MET A 89 -21.96 29.16 8.43
N LEU A 90 -20.95 29.82 7.85
CA LEU A 90 -20.61 31.22 8.17
C LEU A 90 -21.80 32.16 7.93
N LEU A 91 -22.48 31.99 6.80
CA LEU A 91 -23.63 32.80 6.43
C LEU A 91 -24.82 32.54 7.36
N LEU A 92 -25.05 31.29 7.76
CA LEU A 92 -26.05 30.93 8.77
C LEU A 92 -25.73 31.52 10.14
N MET A 93 -24.47 31.47 10.57
CA MET A 93 -24.02 32.10 11.82
C MET A 93 -24.24 33.60 11.78
N TRP A 94 -23.95 34.26 10.65
CA TRP A 94 -24.20 35.69 10.49
C TRP A 94 -25.69 36.05 10.59
N VAL A 95 -26.57 35.27 9.94
CA VAL A 95 -28.04 35.42 10.04
C VAL A 95 -28.54 35.21 11.48
N GLN A 96 -27.88 34.33 12.24
CA GLN A 96 -28.17 34.04 13.65
C GLN A 96 -27.49 34.98 14.64
N ASN A 97 -26.81 36.05 14.19
CA ASN A 97 -26.03 36.92 15.07
C ASN A 97 -25.01 36.15 15.92
N ILE A 98 -24.44 35.07 15.38
CA ILE A 98 -23.41 34.24 16.00
C ILE A 98 -23.88 33.57 17.31
N ALA A 99 -25.20 33.48 17.52
CA ALA A 99 -25.79 32.95 18.75
C ALA A 99 -25.45 31.48 19.07
N TYR A 100 -24.94 30.71 18.10
CA TYR A 100 -24.74 29.27 18.26
C TYR A 100 -23.49 28.73 17.58
N ASN A 101 -22.53 28.30 18.40
CA ASN A 101 -21.27 27.70 17.95
C ASN A 101 -21.37 26.20 17.62
N GLY A 102 -22.48 25.52 17.93
CA GLY A 102 -22.64 24.09 17.61
C GLY A 102 -22.61 23.79 16.10
N LEU A 103 -22.94 24.78 15.26
CA LEU A 103 -22.81 24.70 13.80
C LEU A 103 -21.38 24.41 13.35
N ILE A 104 -20.40 25.01 14.04
CA ILE A 104 -18.98 24.79 13.74
C ILE A 104 -18.60 23.33 14.03
N LEU A 105 -19.09 22.78 15.14
CA LEU A 105 -18.87 21.38 15.52
C LEU A 105 -19.52 20.41 14.54
N LEU A 106 -20.69 20.76 13.99
CA LEU A 106 -21.34 19.95 12.95
C LEU A 106 -20.48 19.87 11.70
N VAL A 107 -20.03 21.02 11.16
CA VAL A 107 -19.20 21.04 9.95
C VAL A 107 -17.87 20.35 10.18
N PHE A 108 -17.26 20.52 11.37
CA PHE A 108 -16.07 19.76 11.72
C PHE A 108 -16.33 18.26 11.77
N ALA A 109 -17.39 17.81 12.44
CA ALA A 109 -17.74 16.39 12.44
C ALA A 109 -17.88 15.86 11.02
N ASP A 110 -18.54 16.58 10.11
CA ASP A 110 -18.73 16.15 8.73
C ASP A 110 -17.41 16.04 7.95
N ILE A 111 -16.52 17.03 8.10
CA ILE A 111 -15.19 17.00 7.48
C ILE A 111 -14.34 15.85 8.06
N PHE A 112 -14.43 15.60 9.37
CA PHE A 112 -13.75 14.48 10.03
C PHE A 112 -14.22 13.12 9.52
N TYR A 113 -15.53 12.90 9.40
CA TYR A 113 -16.05 11.66 8.85
C TYR A 113 -15.73 11.48 7.35
N GLY A 114 -15.63 12.56 6.59
CA GLY A 114 -15.42 12.52 5.14
C GLY A 114 -13.98 12.33 4.67
N SER A 115 -12.98 12.59 5.51
CA SER A 115 -11.57 12.63 5.09
C SER A 115 -10.78 11.39 5.55
N LYS A 116 -10.02 10.77 4.61
CA LYS A 116 -9.15 9.60 4.87
C LYS A 116 -7.69 9.99 5.16
N GLU A 117 -7.42 11.29 5.28
CA GLU A 117 -6.08 11.90 5.27
C GLU A 117 -5.30 11.74 6.60
N LEU A 118 -5.53 10.70 7.40
CA LEU A 118 -4.77 10.50 8.66
C LEU A 118 -3.50 9.65 8.50
N ASN A 119 -3.32 8.92 7.40
CA ASN A 119 -2.26 7.91 7.31
C ASN A 119 -0.92 8.43 6.75
N THR A 120 -0.85 9.61 6.10
CA THR A 120 0.40 10.13 5.51
C THR A 120 0.99 11.32 6.29
N LYS A 121 2.33 11.39 6.40
CA LYS A 121 3.03 12.51 7.08
C LYS A 121 2.71 13.91 6.49
N ARG A 122 2.41 14.00 5.19
CA ARG A 122 2.03 15.25 4.51
C ARG A 122 0.63 15.71 4.94
N ASP A 123 -0.27 14.76 5.10
CA ASP A 123 -1.67 15.00 5.41
C ASP A 123 -1.87 15.46 6.86
N ARG A 124 -1.01 14.99 7.77
CA ARG A 124 -0.97 15.47 9.17
C ARG A 124 -0.76 16.98 9.30
N LYS A 125 -0.03 17.62 8.37
CA LYS A 125 0.15 19.10 8.37
C LYS A 125 -1.15 19.83 8.02
N TYR A 126 -1.89 19.33 7.03
CA TYR A 126 -3.19 19.91 6.65
C TYR A 126 -4.22 19.74 7.77
N TRP A 127 -4.18 18.62 8.49
CA TRP A 127 -4.99 18.41 9.69
C TRP A 127 -4.67 19.39 10.82
N PHE A 128 -3.39 19.60 11.13
CA PHE A 128 -2.99 20.59 12.14
C PHE A 128 -3.43 22.00 11.74
N ALA A 129 -3.26 22.38 10.47
CA ALA A 129 -3.73 23.66 9.96
C ALA A 129 -5.25 23.78 10.05
N PHE A 130 -5.98 22.73 9.71
CA PHE A 130 -7.44 22.69 9.83
C PHE A 130 -7.88 22.88 11.28
N ILE A 131 -7.35 22.10 12.23
CA ILE A 131 -7.67 22.22 13.66
C ILE A 131 -7.33 23.63 14.19
N LEU A 132 -6.22 24.22 13.75
CA LEU A 132 -5.85 25.58 14.12
C LEU A 132 -6.85 26.60 13.58
N VAL A 133 -7.22 26.50 12.31
CA VAL A 133 -8.24 27.38 11.68
C VAL A 133 -9.58 27.22 12.38
N SER A 134 -9.95 25.99 12.70
CA SER A 134 -11.15 25.64 13.45
C SER A 134 -11.20 26.29 14.84
N PHE A 135 -10.08 26.24 15.56
CA PHE A 135 -9.93 26.87 16.87
C PHE A 135 -10.02 28.40 16.77
N LEU A 136 -9.31 29.01 15.83
CA LEU A 136 -9.38 30.45 15.57
C LEU A 136 -10.81 30.88 15.22
N MET A 137 -11.51 30.08 14.43
CA MET A 137 -12.90 30.34 14.08
C MET A 137 -13.81 30.31 15.32
N LEU A 138 -13.72 29.28 16.17
CA LEU A 138 -14.49 29.21 17.43
C LEU A 138 -14.23 30.38 18.37
N LEU A 139 -12.98 30.90 18.39
CA LEU A 139 -12.61 32.04 19.20
C LEU A 139 -13.24 33.33 18.66
N VAL A 140 -13.11 33.57 17.35
CA VAL A 140 -13.68 34.77 16.71
C VAL A 140 -15.19 34.76 16.74
N THR A 141 -15.83 33.60 16.57
CA THR A 141 -17.29 33.45 16.62
C THR A 141 -17.84 33.25 18.04
N ASN A 142 -17.05 33.47 19.09
CA ASN A 142 -17.63 33.58 20.42
C ASN A 142 -18.45 34.88 20.49
N SER A 143 -19.71 34.83 20.95
CA SER A 143 -20.58 36.01 20.98
C SER A 143 -20.01 37.15 21.81
N ASP A 144 -19.35 36.86 22.92
CA ASP A 144 -18.76 37.87 23.81
C ASP A 144 -17.55 38.52 23.14
N VAL A 145 -16.67 37.71 22.54
CA VAL A 145 -15.49 38.20 21.80
C VAL A 145 -15.91 38.99 20.57
N PHE A 146 -16.89 38.49 19.81
CA PHE A 146 -17.38 39.15 18.61
C PHE A 146 -18.05 40.49 18.94
N SER A 147 -18.75 40.56 20.08
CA SER A 147 -19.39 41.79 20.55
C SER A 147 -18.42 42.94 20.83
N LEU A 148 -17.15 42.65 21.13
CA LEU A 148 -16.09 43.65 21.31
C LEU A 148 -15.78 44.43 20.02
N PHE A 149 -15.96 43.78 18.86
CA PHE A 149 -15.68 44.36 17.55
C PHE A 149 -16.95 44.83 16.85
N PHE A 150 -18.05 44.10 17.03
CA PHE A 150 -19.34 44.37 16.42
C PHE A 150 -20.44 44.20 17.46
N PRO A 151 -21.04 45.30 17.95
CA PRO A 151 -22.06 45.28 18.99
C PRO A 151 -23.40 44.78 18.42
N ILE A 152 -23.46 43.47 18.27
CA ILE A 152 -24.64 42.71 17.84
C ILE A 152 -25.33 42.19 19.10
N PRO A 153 -26.67 42.28 19.20
CA PRO A 153 -27.34 41.75 20.37
C PRO A 153 -27.17 40.24 20.49
N SER A 154 -26.72 39.82 21.66
CA SER A 154 -26.73 38.42 22.04
C SER A 154 -28.18 37.93 22.23
N LEU A 155 -28.41 36.66 21.94
CA LEU A 155 -29.69 35.99 22.22
C LEU A 155 -30.11 36.17 23.69
N ASP A 156 -29.13 36.22 24.60
CA ASP A 156 -29.36 36.37 26.03
C ASP A 156 -29.98 37.71 26.40
N THR A 157 -29.66 38.76 25.64
CA THR A 157 -30.28 40.10 25.77
C THR A 157 -31.77 40.04 25.50
N TYR A 158 -32.20 39.27 24.49
CA TYR A 158 -33.62 39.08 24.17
C TYR A 158 -34.34 38.22 25.22
N ILE A 159 -33.69 37.16 25.70
CA ILE A 159 -34.26 36.28 26.72
C ILE A 159 -34.52 37.04 28.03
N HIS A 160 -33.73 38.07 28.33
CA HIS A 160 -33.92 38.92 29.52
C HIS A 160 -35.19 39.77 29.52
N PHE A 161 -35.80 40.03 28.36
CA PHE A 161 -37.08 40.74 28.28
C PHE A 161 -38.27 39.85 28.65
N TYR A 162 -38.10 38.53 28.71
CA TYR A 162 -39.18 37.64 29.15
C TYR A 162 -39.43 37.70 30.66
N PRO A 163 -40.67 37.40 31.09
CA PRO A 163 -40.97 37.12 32.49
C PRO A 163 -40.05 36.03 33.06
N GLU A 164 -39.75 36.12 34.35
CA GLU A 164 -38.76 35.27 35.03
C GLU A 164 -38.96 33.77 34.77
N SER A 165 -40.19 33.27 34.82
CA SER A 165 -40.51 31.87 34.55
C SER A 165 -40.15 31.42 33.13
N ILE A 166 -40.49 32.23 32.13
CA ILE A 166 -40.20 31.96 30.71
C ILE A 166 -38.71 32.13 30.43
N ARG A 167 -38.08 33.12 31.04
CA ARG A 167 -36.63 33.38 30.96
C ARG A 167 -35.82 32.18 31.46
N ILE A 168 -36.15 31.65 32.63
CA ILE A 168 -35.48 30.47 33.20
C ILE A 168 -35.64 29.27 32.27
N LEU A 169 -36.86 29.02 31.78
CA LEU A 169 -37.15 27.91 30.86
C LEU A 169 -36.37 28.04 29.54
N ALA A 170 -36.32 29.25 28.96
CA ALA A 170 -35.59 29.51 27.72
C ALA A 170 -34.09 29.28 27.88
N PHE A 171 -33.48 29.76 28.98
CA PHE A 171 -32.08 29.47 29.29
C PHE A 171 -31.84 27.97 29.50
N PHE A 172 -32.72 27.28 30.23
CA PHE A 172 -32.60 25.85 30.46
C PHE A 172 -32.64 25.05 29.16
N LEU A 173 -33.61 25.32 28.28
CA LEU A 173 -33.75 24.65 26.99
C LEU A 173 -32.55 24.93 26.07
N LYS A 174 -32.14 26.21 25.97
CA LYS A 174 -30.96 26.62 25.19
C LYS A 174 -29.71 25.87 25.66
N ASN A 175 -29.39 25.98 26.96
CA ASN A 175 -28.17 25.40 27.52
C ASN A 175 -28.18 23.87 27.45
N SER A 176 -29.32 23.23 27.71
CA SER A 176 -29.46 21.76 27.60
C SER A 176 -29.20 21.29 26.17
N LEU A 177 -29.71 22.01 25.18
CA LEU A 177 -29.54 21.66 23.77
C LEU A 177 -28.09 21.87 23.31
N TYR A 178 -27.42 22.91 23.80
CA TYR A 178 -26.01 23.19 23.49
C TYR A 178 -25.10 22.14 24.15
N ALA A 179 -25.39 21.77 25.40
CA ALA A 179 -24.70 20.69 26.09
C ALA A 179 -24.91 19.33 25.37
N LEU A 180 -26.15 19.02 24.98
CA LEU A 180 -26.47 17.81 24.22
C LEU A 180 -25.70 17.76 22.89
N ASN A 181 -25.62 18.89 22.19
CA ASN A 181 -24.84 19.01 20.96
C ASN A 181 -23.35 18.68 21.18
N MET A 182 -22.73 19.26 22.22
CA MET A 182 -21.34 18.97 22.59
C MET A 182 -21.13 17.49 22.90
N VAL A 183 -22.01 16.88 23.69
CA VAL A 183 -21.92 15.45 24.04
C VAL A 183 -22.05 14.58 22.80
N LEU A 184 -23.02 14.85 21.92
CA LEU A 184 -23.19 14.11 20.68
C LEU A 184 -22.00 14.27 19.73
N PHE A 185 -21.39 15.46 19.68
CA PHE A 185 -20.16 15.68 18.94
C PHE A 185 -19.03 14.79 19.47
N ILE A 186 -18.80 14.78 20.79
CA ILE A 186 -17.76 13.95 21.43
C ILE A 186 -18.02 12.46 21.17
N ILE A 187 -19.26 11.98 21.35
CA ILE A 187 -19.62 10.58 21.07
C ILE A 187 -19.38 10.24 19.60
N SER A 188 -19.72 11.14 18.67
CA SER A 188 -19.48 10.93 17.25
C SER A 188 -17.97 10.82 16.96
N LEU A 189 -17.15 11.70 17.55
CA LEU A 189 -15.70 11.66 17.39
C LEU A 189 -15.11 10.36 17.96
N LEU A 190 -15.55 9.92 19.14
CA LEU A 190 -15.11 8.66 19.74
C LEU A 190 -15.47 7.47 18.84
N PHE A 191 -16.69 7.41 18.32
CA PHE A 191 -17.09 6.35 17.40
C PHE A 191 -16.26 6.34 16.12
N TYR A 192 -15.96 7.53 15.56
CA TYR A 192 -15.07 7.66 14.41
C TYR A 192 -13.67 7.12 14.72
N ILE A 193 -13.05 7.56 15.82
CA ILE A 193 -11.71 7.13 16.22
C ILE A 193 -11.67 5.62 16.44
N MET A 194 -12.67 5.04 17.11
CA MET A 194 -12.76 3.61 17.33
C MET A 194 -12.84 2.81 16.02
N ASN A 195 -13.63 3.27 15.04
CA ASN A 195 -13.71 2.62 13.74
C ASN A 195 -12.39 2.68 12.97
N VAL A 196 -11.70 3.83 12.98
CA VAL A 196 -10.41 3.99 12.33
C VAL A 196 -9.33 3.13 12.99
N LEU A 197 -9.32 3.05 14.32
CA LEU A 197 -8.39 2.19 15.06
C LEU A 197 -8.66 0.70 14.77
N ALA A 198 -9.93 0.30 14.70
CA ALA A 198 -10.31 -1.07 14.34
C ALA A 198 -9.88 -1.44 12.91
N GLU A 199 -10.16 -0.57 11.91
CA GLU A 199 -9.76 -0.79 10.51
C GLU A 199 -8.23 -0.90 10.39
N ASN A 200 -7.48 -0.01 11.07
CA ASN A 200 -6.03 -0.06 11.04
C ASN A 200 -5.46 -1.34 11.69
N HIS A 201 -6.08 -1.82 12.77
CA HIS A 201 -5.64 -3.05 13.43
C HIS A 201 -5.89 -4.29 12.57
N GLU A 202 -7.03 -4.35 11.88
CA GLU A 202 -7.37 -5.43 10.96
C GLU A 202 -6.39 -5.48 9.77
N VAL A 203 -6.09 -4.32 9.17
CA VAL A 203 -5.11 -4.21 8.08
C VAL A 203 -3.70 -4.63 8.52
N GLU A 204 -3.29 -4.25 9.73
CA GLU A 204 -1.98 -4.63 10.27
C GLU A 204 -1.87 -6.15 10.51
N GLN A 205 -2.93 -6.77 11.02
CA GLN A 205 -3.00 -8.22 11.21
C GLN A 205 -2.98 -8.98 9.87
N GLU A 206 -3.73 -8.50 8.86
CA GLU A 206 -3.74 -9.08 7.52
C GLU A 206 -2.35 -9.01 6.89
N LEU A 207 -1.68 -7.86 6.97
CA LEU A 207 -0.30 -7.69 6.48
C LEU A 207 0.69 -8.62 7.19
N ALA A 208 0.57 -8.77 8.52
CA ALA A 208 1.42 -9.68 9.28
C ALA A 208 1.19 -11.14 8.87
N MET A 209 -0.05 -11.56 8.64
CA MET A 209 -0.39 -12.90 8.16
C MET A 209 0.15 -13.15 6.76
N VAL A 210 -0.04 -12.21 5.83
CA VAL A 210 0.50 -12.31 4.47
C VAL A 210 2.02 -12.43 4.47
N SER A 211 2.70 -11.61 5.29
CA SER A 211 4.15 -11.69 5.44
C SER A 211 4.62 -13.04 5.96
N LYS A 212 3.90 -13.61 6.94
CA LYS A 212 4.20 -14.93 7.50
C LYS A 212 4.01 -16.04 6.46
N VAL A 213 2.88 -16.05 5.75
CA VAL A 213 2.57 -17.03 4.70
C VAL A 213 3.60 -16.96 3.57
N ASN A 214 4.00 -15.76 3.15
CA ASN A 214 5.03 -15.59 2.12
C ASN A 214 6.39 -16.17 2.58
N THR A 215 6.76 -15.94 3.84
CA THR A 215 7.98 -16.51 4.41
C THR A 215 7.94 -18.04 4.45
N GLU A 216 6.82 -18.62 4.89
CA GLU A 216 6.61 -20.08 4.89
C GLU A 216 6.66 -20.66 3.47
N LEU A 217 6.00 -20.01 2.51
CA LEU A 217 6.01 -20.44 1.11
C LEU A 217 7.43 -20.46 0.53
N ASN A 218 8.23 -19.42 0.76
CA ASN A 218 9.63 -19.38 0.31
C ASN A 218 10.46 -20.52 0.93
N ASN A 219 10.25 -20.83 2.21
CA ASN A 219 10.90 -21.97 2.85
C ASN A 219 10.47 -23.31 2.26
N TYR A 220 9.18 -23.49 1.95
CA TYR A 220 8.66 -24.68 1.28
C TYR A 220 9.23 -24.84 -0.13
N MET A 221 9.36 -23.75 -0.89
CA MET A 221 9.96 -23.76 -2.22
C MET A 221 11.43 -24.20 -2.15
N ALA A 222 12.22 -23.62 -1.24
CA ALA A 222 13.62 -24.00 -1.05
C ALA A 222 13.78 -25.48 -0.63
N LEU A 223 12.91 -25.97 0.25
CA LEU A 223 12.90 -27.38 0.64
C LEU A 223 12.53 -28.30 -0.53
N SER A 224 11.50 -27.92 -1.31
CA SER A 224 11.04 -28.67 -2.48
C SER A 224 12.13 -28.77 -3.54
N GLU A 225 12.84 -27.67 -3.82
CA GLU A 225 13.98 -27.63 -4.74
C GLU A 225 15.09 -28.57 -4.28
N LYS A 226 15.47 -28.51 -3.00
CA LYS A 226 16.48 -29.41 -2.43
C LYS A 226 16.08 -30.89 -2.53
N ILE A 227 14.81 -31.21 -2.26
CA ILE A 227 14.31 -32.58 -2.38
C ILE A 227 14.33 -33.04 -3.85
N ALA A 228 13.99 -32.17 -4.79
CA ALA A 228 14.05 -32.47 -6.21
C ALA A 228 15.51 -32.74 -6.65
N GLU A 229 16.45 -31.90 -6.23
CA GLU A 229 17.88 -32.07 -6.48
C GLU A 229 18.39 -33.42 -5.91
N ASP A 230 18.07 -33.73 -4.65
CA ASP A 230 18.48 -34.97 -3.99
C ASP A 230 17.89 -36.23 -4.69
N ARG A 231 16.63 -36.15 -5.14
CA ARG A 231 16.00 -37.24 -5.90
C ARG A 231 16.70 -37.46 -7.23
N GLU A 232 17.07 -36.39 -7.93
CA GLU A 232 17.75 -36.48 -9.20
C GLU A 232 19.16 -37.04 -9.04
N ARG A 233 19.93 -36.58 -8.04
CA ARG A 233 21.22 -37.16 -7.66
C ARG A 233 21.11 -38.68 -7.39
N LYS A 234 20.08 -39.11 -6.64
CA LYS A 234 19.84 -40.55 -6.36
C LYS A 234 19.39 -41.35 -7.59
N ARG A 235 18.65 -40.74 -8.51
CA ARG A 235 18.25 -41.37 -9.77
C ARG A 235 19.49 -41.65 -10.61
N ILE A 236 20.35 -40.65 -10.76
CA ILE A 236 21.54 -40.77 -11.59
C ILE A 236 22.59 -41.69 -10.96
N ALA A 237 22.77 -41.66 -9.64
CA ALA A 237 23.66 -42.60 -8.96
C ALA A 237 23.27 -44.07 -9.24
N ARG A 238 21.96 -44.38 -9.31
CA ARG A 238 21.47 -45.70 -9.69
C ARG A 238 21.74 -46.02 -11.16
N GLU A 239 21.44 -45.08 -12.06
CA GLU A 239 21.68 -45.26 -13.50
C GLU A 239 23.17 -45.51 -13.79
N ILE A 240 24.07 -44.76 -13.15
CA ILE A 240 25.53 -45.00 -13.23
C ILE A 240 25.88 -46.39 -12.68
N HIS A 241 25.37 -46.76 -11.50
CA HIS A 241 25.68 -48.05 -10.89
C HIS A 241 25.25 -49.23 -11.77
N ASP A 242 24.07 -49.15 -12.40
CA ASP A 242 23.54 -50.19 -13.27
C ASP A 242 24.39 -50.32 -14.55
N THR A 243 24.73 -49.21 -15.22
CA THR A 243 25.59 -49.22 -16.43
C THR A 243 26.98 -49.74 -16.12
N LEU A 244 27.61 -49.26 -15.05
CA LEU A 244 28.99 -49.61 -14.68
C LEU A 244 29.06 -51.05 -14.14
N GLY A 245 28.06 -51.48 -13.38
CA GLY A 245 27.94 -52.83 -12.84
C GLY A 245 27.77 -53.89 -13.94
N HIS A 246 26.94 -53.61 -14.95
CA HIS A 246 26.79 -54.49 -16.11
C HIS A 246 28.08 -54.59 -16.93
N ALA A 247 28.73 -53.45 -17.22
CA ALA A 247 29.99 -53.42 -17.96
C ALA A 247 31.10 -54.21 -17.24
N LEU A 248 31.31 -53.96 -15.94
CA LEU A 248 32.33 -54.65 -15.14
C LEU A 248 32.10 -56.16 -15.04
N THR A 249 30.85 -56.59 -14.90
CA THR A 249 30.50 -58.01 -14.88
C THR A 249 30.82 -58.68 -16.22
N GLY A 250 30.47 -58.02 -17.33
CA GLY A 250 30.80 -58.49 -18.67
C GLY A 250 32.31 -58.56 -18.93
N ILE A 251 33.07 -57.57 -18.44
CA ILE A 251 34.54 -57.55 -18.52
C ILE A 251 35.14 -58.71 -17.74
N SER A 252 34.69 -58.95 -16.49
CA SER A 252 35.19 -60.05 -15.66
C SER A 252 34.95 -61.41 -16.33
N ALA A 253 33.73 -61.68 -16.78
CA ALA A 253 33.40 -62.91 -17.48
C ALA A 253 34.16 -63.08 -18.81
N GLY A 254 34.38 -61.98 -19.54
CA GLY A 254 35.18 -61.96 -20.75
C GLY A 254 36.65 -62.29 -20.49
N LEU A 255 37.23 -61.78 -19.41
CA LEU A 255 38.60 -62.08 -18.98
C LEU A 255 38.76 -63.52 -18.47
N ASP A 256 37.78 -64.04 -17.72
CA ASP A 256 37.77 -65.45 -17.30
C ASP A 256 37.78 -66.40 -18.51
N ALA A 257 37.00 -66.06 -19.55
CA ALA A 257 36.99 -66.81 -20.81
C ALA A 257 38.35 -66.73 -21.54
N VAL A 258 39.04 -65.59 -21.52
CA VAL A 258 40.40 -65.45 -22.07
C VAL A 258 41.37 -66.39 -21.32
N GLY A 259 41.29 -66.46 -19.99
CA GLY A 259 42.14 -67.33 -19.18
C GLY A 259 42.01 -68.81 -19.56
N VAL A 260 40.81 -69.28 -19.90
CA VAL A 260 40.58 -70.65 -20.36
C VAL A 260 40.99 -70.86 -21.83
N LEU A 261 40.70 -69.88 -22.70
CA LEU A 261 40.95 -69.98 -24.13
C LEU A 261 42.43 -69.87 -24.51
N ILE A 262 43.27 -69.26 -23.67
CA ILE A 262 44.67 -68.97 -24.02
C ILE A 262 45.49 -70.25 -24.26
N ASP A 263 45.18 -71.32 -23.52
CA ASP A 263 45.85 -72.62 -23.64
C ASP A 263 45.21 -73.53 -24.70
N ILE A 264 43.91 -73.34 -25.00
CA ILE A 264 43.13 -74.21 -25.90
C ILE A 264 43.10 -73.68 -27.33
N ASN A 265 42.90 -72.36 -27.51
CA ASN A 265 42.80 -71.70 -28.81
C ASN A 265 43.26 -70.23 -28.72
N PRO A 266 44.56 -69.95 -28.91
CA PRO A 266 45.14 -68.62 -28.76
C PRO A 266 44.53 -67.55 -29.67
N ASN A 267 44.07 -67.93 -30.86
CA ASN A 267 43.46 -66.99 -31.81
C ASN A 267 42.09 -66.50 -31.30
N ARG A 268 41.27 -67.39 -30.72
CA ARG A 268 40.00 -67.00 -30.08
C ARG A 268 40.21 -66.20 -28.79
N ALA A 269 41.27 -66.49 -28.03
CA ALA A 269 41.63 -65.67 -26.87
C ALA A 269 41.95 -64.22 -27.28
N LYS A 270 42.70 -64.02 -28.38
CA LYS A 270 42.98 -62.69 -28.94
C LYS A 270 41.72 -61.92 -29.36
N GLU A 271 40.77 -62.61 -30.00
CA GLU A 271 39.49 -62.02 -30.41
C GLU A 271 38.67 -61.59 -29.19
N GLN A 272 38.63 -62.42 -28.14
CA GLN A 272 37.92 -62.10 -26.90
C GLN A 272 38.54 -60.92 -26.14
N VAL A 273 39.87 -60.81 -26.10
CA VAL A 273 40.56 -59.62 -25.53
C VAL A 273 40.15 -58.35 -26.27
N LYS A 274 40.03 -58.41 -27.61
CA LYS A 274 39.59 -57.25 -28.41
C LYS A 274 38.16 -56.85 -28.07
N ASN A 275 37.24 -57.81 -27.98
CA ASN A 275 35.85 -57.56 -27.60
C ASN A 275 35.73 -56.96 -26.19
N VAL A 276 36.46 -57.50 -25.21
CA VAL A 276 36.51 -56.93 -23.85
C VAL A 276 37.05 -55.50 -23.89
N SER A 277 38.09 -55.22 -24.69
CA SER A 277 38.63 -53.86 -24.82
C SER A 277 37.65 -52.87 -25.47
N GLU A 278 36.78 -53.30 -26.39
CA GLU A 278 35.72 -52.47 -26.96
C GLU A 278 34.63 -52.16 -25.93
N VAL A 279 34.17 -53.17 -25.18
CA VAL A 279 33.18 -53.00 -24.09
C VAL A 279 33.70 -52.06 -23.00
N VAL A 280 35.00 -52.13 -22.66
CA VAL A 280 35.63 -51.18 -21.72
C VAL A 280 35.58 -49.75 -22.26
N ARG A 281 35.88 -49.55 -23.55
CA ARG A 281 35.87 -48.21 -24.15
C ARG A 281 34.47 -47.61 -24.20
N GLU A 282 33.47 -48.38 -24.61
CA GLU A 282 32.07 -47.94 -24.60
C GLU A 282 31.60 -47.64 -23.17
N GLY A 283 31.90 -48.51 -22.19
CA GLY A 283 31.54 -48.29 -20.79
C GLY A 283 32.17 -47.01 -20.21
N ILE A 284 33.43 -46.69 -20.53
CA ILE A 284 34.06 -45.42 -20.13
C ILE A 284 33.36 -44.21 -20.76
N GLN A 285 32.93 -44.33 -22.02
CA GLN A 285 32.26 -43.26 -22.76
C GLN A 285 30.86 -42.99 -22.20
N ASP A 286 30.10 -44.04 -21.85
CA ASP A 286 28.78 -43.96 -21.23
C ASP A 286 28.82 -43.38 -19.80
N VAL A 287 29.84 -43.75 -19.03
CA VAL A 287 30.07 -43.19 -17.68
C VAL A 287 30.44 -41.70 -17.77
N ARG A 288 31.31 -41.32 -18.72
CA ARG A 288 31.60 -39.90 -18.98
C ARG A 288 30.35 -39.14 -19.41
N GLY A 289 29.51 -39.72 -20.27
CA GLY A 289 28.23 -39.14 -20.68
C GLY A 289 27.27 -38.92 -19.50
N SER A 290 27.13 -39.92 -18.62
CA SER A 290 26.28 -39.85 -17.44
C SER A 290 26.80 -38.85 -16.39
N LEU A 291 28.12 -38.77 -16.19
CA LEU A 291 28.75 -37.77 -15.33
C LEU A 291 28.64 -36.34 -15.90
N ASN A 292 28.65 -36.19 -17.22
CA ASN A 292 28.43 -34.90 -17.87
C ASN A 292 26.97 -34.41 -17.77
N ARG A 293 25.99 -35.31 -17.67
CA ARG A 293 24.58 -34.96 -17.38
C ARG A 293 24.33 -34.52 -15.94
N LEU A 294 25.26 -34.82 -15.03
CA LEU A 294 25.26 -34.40 -13.62
C LEU A 294 25.91 -33.04 -13.38
N ARG A 295 26.48 -32.43 -14.43
CA ARG A 295 27.28 -31.21 -14.33
C ARG A 295 26.36 -30.02 -13.98
N PRO A 296 26.50 -29.40 -12.79
CA PRO A 296 25.84 -28.14 -12.53
C PRO A 296 26.67 -27.05 -13.21
N GLY A 297 26.17 -26.44 -14.28
CA GLY A 297 26.93 -25.40 -15.00
C GLY A 297 26.41 -25.11 -16.39
N ALA A 298 26.85 -23.98 -16.95
CA ALA A 298 26.49 -23.48 -18.28
C ALA A 298 27.16 -24.26 -19.44
N LEU A 299 28.13 -25.12 -19.14
CA LEU A 299 28.78 -26.03 -20.09
C LEU A 299 27.91 -27.28 -20.33
N GLU A 300 26.79 -27.11 -21.03
CA GLU A 300 25.88 -28.20 -21.46
C GLU A 300 26.58 -29.17 -22.42
N GLU A 301 27.07 -30.30 -21.89
CA GLU A 301 27.64 -31.45 -22.64
C GLU A 301 28.89 -31.14 -23.50
N ARG A 302 29.51 -29.96 -23.35
CA ARG A 302 30.66 -29.49 -24.16
C ARG A 302 31.91 -29.25 -23.32
N THR A 303 33.09 -29.39 -23.94
CA THR A 303 34.35 -28.90 -23.36
C THR A 303 34.32 -27.37 -23.29
N LEU A 304 35.13 -26.77 -22.39
CA LEU A 304 35.26 -25.30 -22.29
C LEU A 304 35.57 -24.69 -23.68
N LYS A 305 36.46 -25.32 -24.44
CA LYS A 305 36.79 -24.90 -25.81
C LYS A 305 35.58 -24.92 -26.74
N ASP A 306 34.86 -26.03 -26.80
CA ASP A 306 33.70 -26.19 -27.69
C ASP A 306 32.55 -25.25 -27.34
N ALA A 307 32.37 -24.96 -26.05
CA ALA A 307 31.37 -24.01 -25.57
C ALA A 307 31.76 -22.56 -25.93
N LEU A 308 33.02 -22.18 -25.71
CA LEU A 308 33.53 -20.86 -26.08
C LEU A 308 33.46 -20.63 -27.59
N GLU A 309 33.87 -21.58 -28.41
CA GLU A 309 33.79 -21.46 -29.88
C GLU A 309 32.35 -21.28 -30.37
N LYS A 310 31.38 -21.93 -29.74
CA LYS A 310 29.96 -21.80 -30.06
C LYS A 310 29.47 -20.40 -29.67
N THR A 311 29.70 -19.97 -28.43
CA THR A 311 29.26 -18.67 -27.92
C THR A 311 29.91 -17.52 -28.69
N ILE A 312 31.19 -17.63 -29.03
CA ILE A 312 31.89 -16.65 -29.88
C ILE A 312 31.20 -16.51 -31.23
N ARG A 313 30.87 -17.63 -31.90
CA ARG A 313 30.14 -17.59 -33.17
C ARG A 313 28.77 -16.93 -33.03
N GLU A 314 28.02 -17.25 -31.98
CA GLU A 314 26.71 -16.64 -31.73
C GLU A 314 26.81 -15.12 -31.54
N TYR A 315 27.81 -14.65 -30.78
CA TYR A 315 28.05 -13.22 -30.57
C TYR A 315 28.53 -12.50 -31.83
N GLN A 316 29.39 -13.13 -32.64
CA GLN A 316 29.84 -12.57 -33.93
C GLN A 316 28.70 -12.46 -34.95
N ILE A 317 27.67 -13.32 -34.86
CA ILE A 317 26.50 -13.26 -35.74
C ILE A 317 25.52 -12.18 -35.25
N LEU A 318 25.31 -12.08 -33.94
CA LEU A 318 24.30 -11.21 -33.34
C LEU A 318 24.81 -9.77 -33.08
N SER A 319 26.12 -9.53 -33.16
CA SER A 319 26.75 -8.24 -32.91
C SER A 319 27.92 -7.97 -33.86
N ASN A 320 28.34 -6.71 -33.99
CA ASN A 320 29.53 -6.32 -34.78
C ASN A 320 30.87 -6.57 -34.05
N LEU A 321 30.88 -7.42 -33.01
CA LEU A 321 32.08 -7.73 -32.25
C LEU A 321 32.89 -8.82 -33.00
N GLN A 322 34.10 -8.50 -33.45
CA GLN A 322 35.06 -9.53 -33.84
C GLN A 322 35.81 -10.05 -32.62
N VAL A 323 36.07 -11.37 -32.59
CA VAL A 323 36.73 -12.04 -31.48
C VAL A 323 37.86 -12.89 -32.03
N ASP A 324 39.10 -12.54 -31.67
CA ASP A 324 40.27 -13.37 -31.94
C ASP A 324 40.46 -14.37 -30.79
N PHE A 325 40.33 -15.66 -31.09
CA PHE A 325 40.38 -16.74 -30.09
C PHE A 325 41.64 -17.58 -30.28
N ASN A 326 42.56 -17.51 -29.32
CA ASN A 326 43.73 -18.39 -29.22
C ASN A 326 43.63 -19.29 -27.99
N TYR A 327 43.70 -20.60 -28.17
CA TYR A 327 43.48 -21.59 -27.12
C TYR A 327 44.61 -22.64 -27.11
N GLU A 328 45.53 -22.54 -26.16
CA GLU A 328 46.72 -23.40 -26.04
C GLU A 328 46.62 -24.43 -24.89
N TRP A 329 45.53 -24.41 -24.11
CA TRP A 329 45.26 -25.37 -23.05
C TRP A 329 44.84 -26.76 -23.58
N VAL A 330 45.82 -27.53 -24.07
CA VAL A 330 45.62 -28.91 -24.50
C VAL A 330 45.87 -29.87 -23.32
N ASP A 331 44.91 -30.74 -23.02
CA ASP A 331 44.98 -31.78 -21.96
C ASP A 331 45.22 -31.25 -20.53
N VAL A 332 44.79 -30.03 -20.22
CA VAL A 332 44.82 -29.49 -18.86
C VAL A 332 43.73 -30.15 -18.01
N ASP A 333 44.13 -30.86 -16.94
CA ASP A 333 43.21 -31.43 -15.96
C ASP A 333 42.73 -30.32 -15.00
N MET A 334 41.66 -29.61 -15.39
CA MET A 334 41.02 -28.59 -14.55
C MET A 334 39.79 -29.14 -13.85
N ASP A 335 39.59 -28.69 -12.61
CA ASP A 335 38.33 -28.93 -11.90
C ASP A 335 37.16 -28.31 -12.67
N VAL A 336 36.06 -29.05 -12.73
CA VAL A 336 34.86 -28.68 -13.48
C VAL A 336 34.25 -27.34 -13.04
N MET A 337 34.31 -27.00 -11.75
CA MET A 337 33.83 -25.71 -11.26
C MET A 337 34.70 -24.57 -11.76
N ILE A 338 35.99 -24.81 -11.98
CA ILE A 338 36.93 -23.83 -12.52
C ILE A 338 36.58 -23.59 -13.99
N GLU A 339 36.33 -24.64 -14.78
CA GLU A 339 35.90 -24.48 -16.18
C GLU A 339 34.58 -23.69 -16.30
N ASP A 340 33.56 -23.98 -15.50
CA ASP A 340 32.28 -23.24 -15.54
C ASP A 340 32.44 -21.78 -15.11
N THR A 341 33.28 -21.53 -14.10
CA THR A 341 33.58 -20.18 -13.62
C THR A 341 34.28 -19.37 -14.72
N ILE A 342 35.29 -19.95 -15.36
CA ILE A 342 36.01 -19.33 -16.48
C ILE A 342 35.03 -19.03 -17.64
N PHE A 343 34.19 -20.01 -18.00
CA PHE A 343 33.19 -19.82 -19.05
C PHE A 343 32.24 -18.66 -18.74
N ARG A 344 31.67 -18.60 -17.53
CA ARG A 344 30.77 -17.50 -17.10
C ARG A 344 31.46 -16.15 -17.10
N VAL A 345 32.71 -16.08 -16.63
CA VAL A 345 33.50 -14.83 -16.65
C VAL A 345 33.66 -14.32 -18.07
N ILE A 346 33.95 -15.21 -19.02
CA ILE A 346 34.12 -14.83 -20.43
C ILE A 346 32.79 -14.42 -21.05
N GLN A 347 31.72 -15.17 -20.79
CA GLN A 347 30.38 -14.86 -21.29
C GLN A 347 29.92 -13.47 -20.82
N GLU A 348 30.12 -13.15 -19.54
CA GLU A 348 29.78 -11.84 -18.98
C GLU A 348 30.71 -10.74 -19.52
N SER A 349 32.00 -11.04 -19.73
CA SER A 349 32.95 -10.11 -20.35
C SER A 349 32.57 -9.75 -21.79
N MET A 350 32.15 -10.75 -22.58
CA MET A 350 31.61 -10.54 -23.93
C MET A 350 30.31 -9.72 -23.89
N THR A 351 29.41 -10.03 -22.97
CA THR A 351 28.15 -9.27 -22.78
C THR A 351 28.44 -7.81 -22.48
N ASN A 352 29.37 -7.53 -21.56
CA ASN A 352 29.76 -6.18 -21.17
C ASN A 352 30.46 -5.43 -22.31
N ALA A 353 31.32 -6.09 -23.08
CA ALA A 353 31.98 -5.50 -24.23
C ALA A 353 30.98 -5.05 -25.31
N VAL A 354 29.94 -5.85 -25.56
CA VAL A 354 28.88 -5.50 -26.55
C VAL A 354 27.92 -4.44 -26.02
N ARG A 355 27.37 -4.64 -24.81
CA ARG A 355 26.30 -3.77 -24.28
C ARG A 355 26.79 -2.44 -23.75
N HIS A 356 27.97 -2.42 -23.12
CA HIS A 356 28.47 -1.24 -22.42
C HIS A 356 29.73 -0.67 -23.07
N GLY A 357 30.59 -1.53 -23.62
CA GLY A 357 31.87 -1.12 -24.21
C GLY A 357 31.79 -0.64 -25.67
N HIS A 358 30.72 -0.99 -26.41
CA HIS A 358 30.63 -0.81 -27.86
C HIS A 358 31.90 -1.27 -28.62
N ALA A 359 32.55 -2.32 -28.10
CA ALA A 359 33.79 -2.81 -28.67
C ALA A 359 33.53 -3.43 -30.05
N SER A 360 34.39 -3.10 -31.01
CA SER A 360 34.40 -3.73 -32.34
C SER A 360 35.32 -4.95 -32.41
N HIS A 361 36.22 -5.11 -31.44
CA HIS A 361 37.23 -6.17 -31.39
C HIS A 361 37.51 -6.65 -29.97
N MET A 362 37.69 -7.96 -29.78
CA MET A 362 38.05 -8.60 -28.51
C MET A 362 39.07 -9.71 -28.75
N ASN A 363 40.08 -9.83 -27.88
CA ASN A 363 41.07 -10.90 -27.96
C ASN A 363 40.97 -11.79 -26.73
N LEU A 364 40.84 -13.10 -26.95
CA LEU A 364 40.82 -14.13 -25.92
C LEU A 364 42.04 -15.04 -26.10
N HIS A 365 42.92 -15.06 -25.11
CA HIS A 365 44.14 -15.87 -25.12
C HIS A 365 44.20 -16.77 -23.89
N PHE A 366 44.40 -18.07 -24.12
CA PHE A 366 44.65 -19.08 -23.10
C PHE A 366 46.03 -19.70 -23.37
N PHE A 367 46.97 -19.53 -22.44
CA PHE A 367 48.37 -19.94 -22.55
C PHE A 367 48.71 -21.09 -21.60
#